data_AF-A0A4Y9LPA4-F1
#
_entry.id   AF-A0A4Y9LPA4-F1
#
_cell.length_a   1.000
_cell.length_b   1.000
_cell.length_c   1.000
_cell.angle_alpha   90.00
_cell.angle_beta   90.00
_cell.angle_gamma   90.00
#
_symmetry.space_group_name_H-M   'P 1'
#
loop_
_entity.id
_entity.type
_entity.pdbx_description
1 polymer ?
#
loop_
_entity_poly.entity_id
_entity_poly.type
_entity_poly.pdbx_seq_one_letter_code
_entity_poly.pdbx_strand_id
1 'polypeptide(L)' 'MDYRAFTNDSITMMYESVRGALASDDAQKAAGEKPRFQVRETSDWQEHAANLETEMLRRGMFFEIIDWSEDQGRLPL' A
#
# COMPACT_ATOMS: atom_id res chain seq x y z
N MET A 1 15.51 -1.65 0.97
CA MET A 1 15.65 -3.00 0.39
C MET A 1 16.08 -2.87 -1.07
N ASP A 2 16.85 -3.80 -1.63
CA ASP A 2 17.17 -3.77 -3.07
C ASP A 2 16.06 -4.45 -3.90
N TYR A 3 15.04 -3.69 -4.29
CA TYR A 3 13.89 -4.21 -5.04
C TYR A 3 14.27 -4.76 -6.43
N ARG A 4 15.41 -4.34 -6.99
CA ARG A 4 15.90 -4.81 -8.29
C ARG A 4 16.30 -6.27 -8.27
N ALA A 5 16.66 -6.81 -7.10
CA ALA A 5 17.05 -8.20 -6.93
C ALA A 5 15.87 -9.19 -6.98
N PHE A 6 14.63 -8.70 -6.84
CA PHE A 6 13.44 -9.54 -6.86
C PHE A 6 12.88 -9.72 -8.27
N THR A 7 12.22 -10.84 -8.52
CA THR A 7 11.48 -11.09 -9.76
C THR A 7 10.21 -10.24 -9.82
N ASN A 8 9.62 -10.13 -11.02
CA ASN A 8 8.34 -9.44 -11.19
C ASN A 8 7.26 -10.04 -10.28
N ASP A 9 7.18 -11.37 -10.22
CA ASP A 9 6.17 -12.06 -9.41
C ASP A 9 6.34 -11.77 -7.91
N SER A 10 7.57 -11.75 -7.39
CA SER A 10 7.82 -11.45 -5.99
C SER A 10 7.47 -10.00 -5.64
N ILE A 11 7.76 -9.05 -6.53
CA ILE A 11 7.39 -7.64 -6.33
C ILE A 11 5.88 -7.48 -6.34
N THR A 12 5.17 -8.14 -7.27
CA THR A 12 3.71 -8.17 -7.30
C THR A 12 3.16 -8.73 -6.00
N MET A 13 3.68 -9.86 -5.50
CA MET A 13 3.22 -10.45 -4.24
C MET A 13 3.41 -9.51 -3.05
N MET A 14 4.56 -8.83 -2.97
CA MET A 14 4.81 -7.85 -1.90
C MET A 14 3.83 -6.69 -2.00
N TYR A 15 3.61 -6.16 -3.21
CA TYR A 15 2.69 -5.06 -3.43
C TYR A 15 1.24 -5.42 -3.10
N GLU A 16 0.77 -6.59 -3.53
CA GLU A 16 -0.55 -7.12 -3.18
C GLU A 16 -0.70 -7.37 -1.66
N SER A 17 0.39 -7.72 -0.98
CA SER A 17 0.37 -7.86 0.49
C SER A 17 0.16 -6.51 1.18
N VAL A 18 0.76 -5.43 0.66
CA VAL A 18 0.50 -4.06 1.15
C VAL A 18 -0.96 -3.68 0.91
N ARG A 19 -1.48 -3.91 -0.29
CA ARG A 19 -2.88 -3.64 -0.64
C ARG A 19 -3.86 -4.41 0.23
N GLY A 20 -3.60 -5.70 0.46
CA GLY A 20 -4.41 -6.54 1.32
C GLY A 20 -4.42 -6.07 2.77
N ALA A 21 -3.26 -5.65 3.30
CA ALA A 21 -3.16 -5.07 4.63
C ALA A 21 -3.96 -3.75 4.73
N LEU A 22 -3.86 -2.89 3.72
CA LEU A 22 -4.61 -1.63 3.65
C LEU A 22 -6.13 -1.88 3.60
N ALA A 23 -6.59 -2.76 2.72
CA ALA A 23 -8.01 -3.11 2.63
C ALA A 23 -8.54 -3.73 3.93
N SER A 24 -7.72 -4.50 4.63
CA SER A 24 -8.06 -5.05 5.95
C SER A 24 -8.22 -3.95 7.00
N ASP A 25 -7.31 -2.98 7.01
CA ASP A 25 -7.37 -1.83 7.91
C ASP A 25 -8.58 -0.94 7.62
N ASP A 26 -8.85 -0.64 6.34
CA ASP A 26 -9.99 0.18 5.93
C ASP A 26 -11.33 -0.49 6.31
N ALA A 27 -11.43 -1.81 6.16
CA ALA A 27 -12.59 -2.58 6.60
C ALA A 27 -12.77 -2.54 8.14
N GLN A 28 -11.68 -2.63 8.90
CA GLN A 28 -11.71 -2.49 10.36
C GLN A 28 -12.13 -1.08 10.78
N LYS A 29 -11.58 -0.03 10.17
CA LYS A 29 -11.99 1.36 10.42
C LYS A 29 -13.49 1.55 10.14
N ALA A 30 -13.98 1.03 9.02
CA ALA A 30 -15.40 1.10 8.66
C ALA A 30 -16.31 0.38 9.66
N ALA A 31 -15.82 -0.68 10.32
CA ALA A 31 -16.51 -1.39 11.40
C ALA A 31 -16.38 -0.70 12.78
N GLY A 32 -15.65 0.41 12.88
CA GLY A 32 -15.35 1.07 14.15
C GLY A 32 -14.30 0.35 15.00
N GLU A 33 -13.56 -0.58 14.40
CA GLU A 33 -12.47 -1.32 15.02
C GLU A 33 -11.13 -0.62 14.82
N LYS A 34 -10.14 -0.97 15.67
CA LYS A 34 -8.79 -0.45 15.52
C LYS A 34 -8.07 -1.22 14.39
N PRO A 35 -7.46 -0.53 13.41
CA PRO A 35 -6.62 -1.13 12.38
C PRO A 35 -5.50 -1.97 12.98
N ARG A 36 -5.36 -3.20 12.50
CA ARG A 36 -4.33 -4.15 12.95
C ARG A 36 -2.96 -3.83 12.38
N PHE A 37 -2.88 -3.48 11.10
CA PHE A 37 -1.60 -3.28 10.40
C PHE A 37 -1.13 -1.84 10.45
N GLN A 38 -2.07 -0.91 10.68
CA GLN A 38 -1.83 0.52 10.79
C GLN A 38 -1.10 1.08 9.56
N VAL A 39 -1.48 0.61 8.35
CA VAL A 39 -0.78 0.86 7.08
C VAL A 39 -0.67 2.35 6.77
N ARG A 40 -1.75 3.12 7.00
CA ARG A 40 -1.75 4.58 6.79
C ARG A 40 -1.05 5.36 7.92
N GLU A 41 -0.94 4.77 9.11
CA GLU A 41 -0.41 5.44 10.31
C GLU A 41 1.11 5.24 10.48
N THR A 42 1.68 4.23 9.82
CA THR A 42 3.10 3.89 9.90
C THR A 42 3.80 4.21 8.58
N SER A 43 4.63 5.26 8.58
CA SER A 43 5.28 5.83 7.37
C SER A 43 6.04 4.81 6.52
N ASP A 44 6.63 3.80 7.16
CA ASP A 44 7.46 2.79 6.49
C ASP A 44 6.64 1.96 5.48
N TRP A 45 5.33 1.81 5.68
CA TRP A 45 4.46 1.15 4.70
C TRP A 45 4.34 1.95 3.41
N GLN A 46 4.14 3.27 3.52
CA GLN A 46 4.03 4.15 2.36
C GLN A 46 5.35 4.19 1.60
N GLU A 47 6.49 4.27 2.30
CA GLU A 47 7.81 4.18 1.67
C GLU A 47 8.03 2.82 1.00
N HIS A 48 7.64 1.72 1.65
CA HIS A 48 7.75 0.38 1.07
C HIS A 48 6.94 0.25 -0.22
N ALA A 49 5.68 0.70 -0.19
CA ALA A 49 4.80 0.70 -1.36
C ALA A 49 5.36 1.56 -2.50
N ALA A 50 5.78 2.80 -2.22
CA ALA A 50 6.32 3.71 -3.23
C ALA A 50 7.57 3.15 -3.92
N ASN A 51 8.42 2.45 -3.15
CA ASN A 51 9.60 1.79 -3.72
C ASN A 51 9.23 0.58 -4.61
N LEU A 52 8.22 -0.20 -4.24
CA LEU A 52 7.68 -1.28 -5.07
C LEU A 52 7.09 -0.71 -6.38
N GLU A 53 6.25 0.32 -6.29
CA GLU A 53 5.63 0.99 -7.44
C GLU A 53 6.69 1.56 -8.40
N THR A 54 7.74 2.19 -7.85
CA THR A 54 8.86 2.70 -8.64
C THR A 54 9.55 1.59 -9.43
N GLU A 55 9.77 0.43 -8.82
CA GLU A 55 10.40 -0.71 -9.50
C GLU A 55 9.46 -1.35 -10.52
N MET A 56 8.17 -1.48 -10.23
CA MET A 56 7.16 -1.97 -11.17
C MET A 56 7.04 -1.05 -12.40
N LEU A 57 7.05 0.28 -12.20
CA LEU A 57 7.08 1.26 -13.29
C LEU A 57 8.35 1.15 -14.12
N ARG A 58 9.52 1.05 -13.47
CA ARG A 58 10.82 0.87 -14.16
C ARG A 58 10.80 -0.34 -15.09
N ARG A 59 10.08 -1.40 -14.71
CA ARG A 59 9.95 -2.65 -15.47
C ARG A 59 8.81 -2.65 -16.49
N GLY A 60 8.01 -1.58 -16.56
CA GLY A 60 6.85 -1.50 -17.45
C GLY A 60 5.72 -2.47 -17.05
N MET A 61 5.59 -2.78 -15.75
CA MET A 61 4.53 -3.64 -15.24
C MET A 61 3.22 -2.85 -15.10
N PHE A 62 2.09 -3.54 -15.29
CA PHE A 62 0.76 -2.98 -15.02
C PHE A 62 0.34 -3.30 -13.59
N PHE A 63 -0.10 -2.27 -12.86
CA PHE A 63 -0.64 -2.37 -11.50
C PHE A 63 -1.50 -1.13 -11.23
N GLU A 64 -2.39 -1.20 -10.24
CA GLU A 64 -3.14 -0.01 -9.82
C GLU A 64 -2.41 0.64 -8.64
N ILE A 65 -2.23 1.96 -8.69
CA ILE A 65 -1.54 2.73 -7.64
C ILE A 65 -2.42 2.80 -6.40
N ILE A 66 -1.82 2.66 -5.21
CA ILE A 66 -2.54 2.85 -3.95
C ILE A 66 -2.87 4.34 -3.77
N ASP A 67 -4.15 4.63 -3.51
CA ASP A 67 -4.56 5.98 -3.14
C ASP A 67 -4.29 6.24 -1.64
N TRP A 68 -3.23 6.99 -1.38
CA TRP A 68 -2.82 7.39 -0.04
C TRP A 68 -3.64 8.58 0.52
N SER A 69 -4.50 9.21 -0.27
CA SER A 69 -5.17 10.49 0.08
C SER A 69 -6.37 10.37 1.03
N GLU A 70 -6.95 9.17 1.22
CA GLU A 70 -8.18 8.98 2.01
C GLU A 70 -8.10 9.42 3.49
N ASP A 71 -6.90 9.65 4.03
CA ASP A 71 -6.72 10.14 5.41
C ASP A 71 -6.75 11.69 5.52
N GLN A 72 -6.78 12.42 4.40
CA GLN A 72 -7.13 13.85 4.38
C GLN A 72 -8.64 13.96 4.50
N GLY A 73 -9.12 13.85 5.74
CA GLY A 73 -10.53 13.68 6.08
C GLY A 73 -11.50 14.47 5.21
N ARG A 74 -12.61 13.81 4.84
CA ARG A 74 -13.84 14.49 4.41
C ARG A 74 -14.10 15.64 5.39
N LEU A 75 -13.81 16.86 4.96
CA LEU A 75 -14.21 18.06 5.68
C LEU A 75 -15.75 17.97 5.82
N PRO A 76 -16.31 18.13 7.03
CA PRO A 76 -17.74 18.23 7.16
C PRO A 76 -18.22 19.41 6.32
N LEU A 77 -19.21 19.14 5.45
CA LEU A 77 -19.99 20.17 4.75
C LEU A 77 -20.77 21.01 5.75
#